data_AF-A0A429ZAW1-F1
#
_entry.id   AF-A0A429ZAW1-F1
#
_cell.length_a   1.000
_cell.length_b   1.000
_cell.length_c   1.000
_cell.angle_alpha   90.00
_cell.angle_beta   90.00
_cell.angle_gamma   90.00
#
_symmetry.space_group_name_H-M   'P 1'
#
loop_
_entity.id
_entity.type
_entity.pdbx_description
1 polymer ?
#
loop_
_entity_poly.entity_id
_entity_poly.type
_entity_poly.pdbx_seq_one_letter_code
_entity_poly.pdbx_strand_id
1 'polypeptide(L)'
;MFTFLRNKEGSIALPFLAVLTLITITTLYFIDDYQRKQQVIKQATDAYIADTLEEKYKKYALIMENDTSQIIEYNIGKVKLEKSKHGTYVKLFIELNTGFKRQVFVNIE
;
A
#
# COMPACT_ATOMS: atom_id res chain seq x y z
N MET A 1 -16.95 -26.38 -42.84
CA MET A 1 -17.33 -27.79 -42.66
C MET A 1 -16.30 -28.41 -41.70
N PHE A 2 -16.68 -28.56 -40.43
CA PHE A 2 -15.83 -29.06 -39.35
C PHE A 2 -15.42 -30.52 -39.62
N THR A 3 -14.17 -30.75 -40.02
CA THR A 3 -13.57 -32.09 -40.19
C THR A 3 -13.19 -32.77 -38.87
N PHE A 4 -13.71 -32.29 -37.72
CA PHE A 4 -13.47 -32.88 -36.40
C PHE A 4 -14.43 -34.02 -36.02
N LEU A 5 -15.44 -34.32 -36.84
CA LEU A 5 -16.50 -35.29 -36.53
C LEU A 5 -16.15 -36.76 -36.81
N ARG A 6 -14.89 -37.12 -37.05
CA ARG A 6 -14.49 -38.50 -37.34
C ARG A 6 -13.41 -39.06 -36.42
N ASN A 7 -13.41 -38.64 -35.16
CA ASN A 7 -12.68 -39.33 -34.10
C ASN A 7 -13.53 -39.34 -32.82
N LYS A 8 -14.22 -40.46 -32.55
CA LYS A 8 -15.20 -40.61 -31.45
C LYS A 8 -14.59 -40.38 -30.05
N GLU A 9 -13.28 -40.41 -29.92
CA GLU A 9 -12.57 -40.28 -28.64
C GLU A 9 -12.01 -38.86 -28.38
N GLY A 10 -11.70 -38.10 -29.43
CA GLY A 10 -11.18 -36.73 -29.30
C GLY A 10 -12.24 -35.64 -29.07
N SER A 11 -13.52 -35.95 -29.37
CA SER A 11 -14.62 -34.98 -29.29
C SER A 11 -15.06 -34.65 -27.87
N ILE A 12 -14.81 -35.52 -26.89
CA ILE A 12 -15.12 -35.26 -25.47
C ILE A 12 -13.98 -34.47 -24.81
N ALA A 13 -12.74 -34.65 -25.23
CA ALA A 13 -11.61 -33.92 -24.67
C ALA A 13 -11.73 -32.40 -24.87
N LEU A 14 -12.18 -31.94 -26.03
CA LEU A 14 -12.32 -30.51 -26.36
C LEU A 14 -13.25 -29.73 -25.40
N PRO A 15 -14.51 -30.15 -25.14
CA PRO A 15 -15.38 -29.44 -24.20
C PRO A 15 -14.85 -29.49 -22.76
N PHE A 16 -14.22 -30.60 -22.32
CA PHE A 16 -13.58 -30.66 -21.00
C PHE A 16 -12.41 -29.69 -20.89
N LEU A 17 -11.59 -29.57 -21.93
CA LEU A 17 -10.46 -28.64 -21.97
C LEU A 17 -10.95 -27.19 -21.98
N ALA A 18 -12.04 -26.90 -22.70
CA ALA A 18 -12.68 -25.58 -22.69
C ALA A 18 -13.27 -25.21 -21.32
N VAL A 19 -13.85 -26.17 -20.58
CA VAL A 19 -14.34 -25.93 -19.22
C VAL A 19 -13.17 -25.70 -18.26
N LEU A 20 -12.10 -26.50 -18.35
CA LEU A 20 -10.90 -26.31 -17.52
C LEU A 20 -10.23 -24.97 -17.78
N THR A 21 -10.12 -24.52 -19.03
CA THR A 21 -9.56 -23.20 -19.33
C THR A 21 -10.44 -22.08 -18.81
N LEU A 22 -11.78 -22.17 -18.94
CA LEU A 22 -12.70 -21.19 -18.36
C LEU A 22 -12.59 -21.11 -16.83
N ILE A 23 -12.51 -22.26 -16.14
CA ILE A 23 -12.28 -22.31 -14.69
C ILE A 23 -10.95 -21.66 -14.33
N THR A 24 -9.90 -21.93 -15.11
CA THR A 24 -8.55 -21.40 -14.86
C THR A 24 -8.50 -19.88 -15.03
N ILE A 25 -9.06 -19.36 -16.13
CA ILE A 25 -9.15 -17.91 -16.40
C ILE A 25 -9.95 -17.21 -15.30
N THR A 26 -11.07 -17.80 -14.90
CA THR A 26 -11.93 -17.24 -13.84
C THR A 26 -11.19 -17.21 -12.51
N THR A 27 -10.48 -18.28 -12.15
CA THR A 27 -9.69 -18.35 -10.91
C THR A 27 -8.55 -17.34 -10.93
N LEU A 28 -7.85 -17.18 -12.05
CA LEU A 28 -6.79 -16.17 -12.20
C LEU A 28 -7.35 -14.75 -12.06
N TYR A 29 -8.52 -14.47 -12.62
CA TYR A 29 -9.19 -13.18 -12.47
C TYR A 29 -9.53 -12.87 -11.01
N PHE A 30 -10.07 -13.84 -10.26
CA PHE A 30 -10.35 -13.67 -8.84
C PHE A 30 -9.10 -13.44 -8.01
N ILE A 31 -7.99 -14.12 -8.33
CA ILE A 31 -6.71 -13.91 -7.66
C ILE A 31 -6.18 -12.49 -7.92
N ASP A 32 -6.22 -12.02 -9.17
CA ASP A 32 -5.77 -10.66 -9.52
C ASP A 32 -6.61 -9.60 -8.81
N ASP A 33 -7.95 -9.73 -8.84
CA ASP A 33 -8.85 -8.80 -8.17
C ASP A 33 -8.64 -8.78 -6.65
N TYR A 34 -8.45 -9.95 -6.03
CA TYR A 34 -8.13 -10.04 -4.61
C TYR A 34 -6.80 -9.36 -4.27
N GLN A 35 -5.75 -9.60 -5.06
CA GLN A 35 -4.44 -8.97 -4.88
C GLN A 35 -4.52 -7.45 -5.02
N ARG A 36 -5.24 -6.94 -6.02
CA ARG A 36 -5.45 -5.49 -6.19
C ARG A 36 -6.18 -4.88 -4.99
N LYS A 37 -7.27 -5.52 -4.52
CA LYS A 37 -7.99 -5.05 -3.33
C LYS A 37 -7.11 -5.03 -2.10
N GLN A 38 -6.29 -6.06 -1.89
CA GLN A 38 -5.34 -6.08 -0.78
C GLN A 38 -4.31 -4.96 -0.87
N GLN A 39 -3.80 -4.64 -2.07
CA GLN A 39 -2.87 -3.53 -2.25
C GLN A 39 -3.52 -2.18 -1.89
N VAL A 40 -4.76 -1.94 -2.32
CA VAL A 40 -5.50 -0.72 -1.99
C VAL A 40 -5.74 -0.62 -0.48
N ILE A 41 -6.15 -1.71 0.17
CA ILE A 41 -6.35 -1.74 1.63
C ILE A 41 -5.04 -1.46 2.36
N LYS A 42 -3.93 -2.05 1.91
CA LYS A 42 -2.60 -1.82 2.48
C LYS A 42 -2.21 -0.34 2.37
N GLN A 43 -2.38 0.26 1.20
CA GLN A 43 -2.09 1.69 0.99
C GLN A 43 -2.97 2.59 1.84
N ALA A 44 -4.28 2.29 1.95
CA ALA A 44 -5.19 3.05 2.81
C ALA A 44 -4.81 2.92 4.29
N THR A 45 -4.39 1.74 4.72
CA THR A 45 -3.92 1.50 6.09
C THR A 45 -2.63 2.25 6.37
N ASP A 46 -1.65 2.20 5.46
CA ASP A 46 -0.40 2.94 5.54
C ASP A 46 -0.66 4.45 5.61
N ALA A 47 -1.59 4.96 4.81
CA ALA A 47 -1.99 6.37 4.83
C ALA A 47 -2.64 6.78 6.16
N TYR A 48 -3.56 5.98 6.68
CA TYR A 48 -4.21 6.23 7.96
C TYR A 48 -3.22 6.23 9.14
N ILE A 49 -2.28 5.28 9.14
CA ILE A 49 -1.20 5.23 10.13
C ILE A 49 -0.34 6.51 10.03
N ALA A 50 0.00 6.94 8.81
CA ALA A 50 0.77 8.14 8.59
C ALA A 50 0.03 9.41 9.08
N ASP A 51 -1.28 9.54 8.82
CA ASP A 51 -2.09 10.65 9.32
C ASP A 51 -2.13 10.68 10.86
N THR A 52 -2.30 9.50 11.49
CA THR A 52 -2.30 9.37 12.96
C THR A 52 -0.96 9.77 13.56
N LEU A 53 0.15 9.34 12.94
CA LEU A 53 1.50 9.73 13.36
C LEU A 53 1.71 11.23 13.16
N GLU A 54 1.29 11.79 12.03
CA GLU A 54 1.37 13.22 11.73
C GLU A 54 0.66 14.05 12.81
N GLU A 55 -0.58 13.71 13.17
CA GLU A 55 -1.33 14.45 14.20
C GLU A 55 -0.66 14.36 15.57
N LYS A 56 -0.21 13.16 15.95
CA LYS A 56 0.53 12.95 17.21
C LYS A 56 1.78 13.83 17.23
N TYR A 57 2.52 13.89 16.13
CA TYR A 57 3.79 14.59 16.07
C TYR A 57 3.69 16.08 15.86
N LYS A 58 2.61 16.57 15.28
CA LYS A 58 2.27 17.99 15.31
C LYS A 58 2.18 18.52 16.74
N LYS A 59 1.61 17.73 17.67
CA LYS A 59 1.56 18.09 19.10
C LYS A 59 2.93 18.07 19.78
N TYR A 60 3.78 17.09 19.46
CA TYR A 60 5.16 17.06 19.99
C TYR A 60 6.03 18.20 19.45
N ALA A 61 5.88 18.54 18.18
CA ALA A 61 6.62 19.58 17.49
C ALA A 61 6.42 21.00 18.08
N LEU A 62 5.24 21.26 18.65
CA LEU A 62 4.93 22.48 19.41
C LEU A 62 5.85 22.66 20.63
N ILE A 63 6.20 21.56 21.29
CA ILE A 63 6.92 21.54 22.57
C ILE A 63 8.44 21.37 22.37
N MET A 64 8.86 21.04 21.14
CA MET A 64 10.25 20.75 20.78
C MET A 64 11.09 22.03 20.65
N GLU A 65 12.34 22.01 21.13
CA GLU A 65 13.25 23.15 21.03
C GLU A 65 13.58 23.50 19.57
N ASN A 66 13.79 24.78 19.29
CA ASN A 66 14.16 25.24 17.95
C ASN A 66 15.51 24.65 17.52
N ASP A 67 15.66 24.36 16.22
CA ASP A 67 16.90 23.79 15.63
C ASP A 67 17.24 22.36 16.09
N THR A 68 16.26 21.63 16.61
CA THR A 68 16.45 20.21 16.96
C THR A 68 15.93 19.28 15.87
N SER A 69 16.62 18.15 15.72
CA SER A 69 16.20 17.03 14.87
C SER A 69 16.07 15.79 15.75
N GLN A 70 14.91 15.14 15.72
CA GLN A 70 14.66 13.92 16.48
C GLN A 70 14.20 12.80 15.55
N ILE A 71 14.82 11.63 15.65
CA ILE A 71 14.36 10.41 14.99
C ILE A 71 13.72 9.54 16.06
N ILE A 72 12.47 9.14 15.82
CA ILE A 72 11.73 8.26 16.72
C ILE A 72 11.40 7.00 15.95
N GLU A 73 11.92 5.88 16.46
CA GLU A 73 11.69 4.57 15.88
C GLU A 73 10.51 3.88 16.56
N TYR A 74 9.60 3.35 15.76
CA TYR A 74 8.50 2.50 16.17
C TYR A 74 8.63 1.12 15.53
N ASN A 75 7.93 0.16 16.11
CA ASN A 75 7.84 -1.18 15.55
C ASN A 75 7.16 -1.23 14.17
N ILE A 76 6.46 -0.16 13.78
CA ILE A 76 5.75 0.00 12.50
C ILE A 76 6.50 0.88 11.49
N GLY A 77 7.58 1.56 11.89
CA GLY A 77 8.30 2.51 11.04
C GLY A 77 9.12 3.54 11.82
N LYS A 78 9.67 4.53 11.13
CA LYS A 78 10.46 5.62 11.69
C LYS A 78 9.82 6.96 11.37
N VAL A 79 9.83 7.87 12.33
CA VAL A 79 9.43 9.27 12.13
C VAL A 79 10.61 10.17 12.46
N LYS A 80 11.02 11.00 11.50
CA LYS A 80 12.03 12.04 11.69
C LYS A 80 11.34 13.40 11.72
N LEU A 81 11.59 14.14 12.80
CA LEU A 81 11.18 15.52 13.00
C LEU A 81 12.38 16.43 12.82
N GLU A 82 12.25 17.47 12.00
CA GLU A 82 13.23 18.54 11.90
C GLU A 82 12.52 19.88 12.12
N LYS A 83 12.87 20.61 13.19
CA LYS A 83 12.34 21.95 13.46
C LYS A 83 13.27 23.02 12.94
N SER A 84 12.77 23.89 12.06
CA SER A 84 13.55 24.98 11.48
C SER A 84 14.00 25.99 12.56
N LYS A 85 15.16 26.62 12.35
CA LYS A 85 15.69 27.71 13.21
C LYS A 85 14.69 28.84 13.44
N HIS A 86 13.77 29.05 12.52
CA HIS A 86 12.78 30.13 12.60
C HIS A 86 11.50 29.70 13.32
N GLY A 87 11.43 28.48 13.85
CA GLY A 87 10.38 27.99 14.76
C GLY A 87 9.01 27.73 14.09
N THR A 88 8.71 28.41 13.00
CA THR A 88 7.39 28.40 12.33
C THR A 88 7.08 27.09 11.61
N TYR A 89 8.09 26.34 11.17
CA TYR A 89 7.89 25.14 10.36
C TYR A 89 8.60 23.92 10.92
N VAL A 90 7.88 22.81 10.97
CA VAL A 90 8.42 21.48 11.25
C VAL A 90 8.24 20.57 10.05
N LYS A 91 9.34 19.92 9.68
CA LYS A 91 9.38 18.91 8.63
C LYS A 91 9.24 17.54 9.27
N LEU A 92 8.14 16.87 8.95
CA LEU A 92 7.85 15.50 9.37
C LEU A 92 8.18 14.56 8.21
N PHE A 93 9.03 13.58 8.47
CA PHE A 93 9.26 12.47 7.56
C PHE A 93 8.78 11.19 8.23
N ILE A 94 7.83 10.51 7.60
CA ILE A 94 7.28 9.24 8.06
C ILE A 94 7.72 8.17 7.07
N GLU A 95 8.40 7.14 7.57
CA GLU A 95 8.81 5.97 6.80
C GLU A 95 8.26 4.72 7.49
N LEU A 96 7.29 4.04 6.88
CA LEU A 96 6.72 2.80 7.41
C LEU A 96 7.52 1.59 6.93
N ASN A 97 7.52 0.51 7.72
CA ASN A 97 8.20 -0.75 7.37
C ASN A 97 7.65 -1.39 6.08
N THR A 98 6.45 -0.99 5.66
CA THR A 98 5.81 -1.39 4.41
C THR A 98 6.46 -0.76 3.17
N GLY A 99 7.39 0.19 3.34
CA GLY A 99 8.03 0.96 2.27
C GLY A 99 7.32 2.29 1.97
N PHE A 100 6.22 2.60 2.65
CA PHE A 100 5.50 3.86 2.50
C PHE A 100 6.32 5.02 3.07
N LYS A 101 6.48 6.09 2.28
CA LYS A 101 7.23 7.29 2.66
C LYS A 101 6.37 8.51 2.44
N ARG A 102 6.26 9.37 3.46
CA ARG A 102 5.53 10.64 3.38
C ARG A 102 6.35 11.73 4.04
N GLN A 103 6.43 12.87 3.38
CA GLN A 103 7.06 14.07 3.90
C GLN A 103 6.02 15.17 3.98
N VAL A 104 5.88 15.78 5.16
CA VAL A 104 4.91 16.84 5.41
C VAL A 104 5.60 18.04 6.04
N PHE A 105 5.25 19.22 5.57
CA PHE A 105 5.64 20.48 6.20
C PHE A 105 4.46 21.00 7.00
N VAL A 106 4.62 21.09 8.32
CA VAL A 106 3.57 21.56 9.22
C VAL A 106 3.95 22.96 9.70
N ASN A 107 3.06 23.93 9.46
CA ASN A 107 3.14 25.25 10.08
C ASN A 107 2.66 25.13 11.53
N ILE A 108 3.47 25.68 12.44
CA ILE A 108 3.24 25.73 13.88
C ILE A 108 3.04 27.21 14.23
N GLU A 109 1.88 27.74 13.86
CA GLU A 109 1.35 29.02 14.36
C GLU A 109 0.51 28.80 15.61
#